data_AF-A0A2D9APP5-F1
#
_entry.id   AF-A0A2D9APP5-F1
#
_cell.length_a   1.000
_cell.length_b   1.000
_cell.length_c   1.000
_cell.angle_alpha   90.00
_cell.angle_beta   90.00
_cell.angle_gamma   90.00
#
_symmetry.space_group_name_H-M   'P 1'
#
loop_
_entity.id
_entity.type
_entity.pdbx_description
1 polymer ?
#
loop_
_entity_poly.entity_id
_entity_poly.type
_entity_poly.pdbx_seq_one_letter_code
_entity_poly.pdbx_strand_id
1 'polypeptide(L)'
;MKKTLLIFLCLNFSFVSCLYDTKKSKNDVSINDNLFSFNVTSKDSDLTSNSGIDVSLNEMTTVNIKSGDVVLFKKVYFTFNNQVDGALNFYIEDGNLMCNSPTNLSVMNMPPNGEGLKIYRAGDNFPIFGITLVKIRSTNFVISDFAKIN
;
A
#
# COMPACT_ATOMS: atom_id res chain seq x y z
N MET A 1 11.26 -44.51 47.18
CA MET A 1 12.01 -45.38 46.24
C MET A 1 11.04 -45.99 45.24
N LYS A 2 11.45 -46.05 43.97
CA LYS A 2 10.80 -46.70 42.80
C LYS A 2 9.71 -45.85 42.14
N LYS A 3 9.62 -45.71 40.82
CA LYS A 3 10.51 -46.01 39.68
C LYS A 3 9.94 -45.17 38.51
N THR A 4 10.82 -44.50 37.78
CA THR A 4 10.54 -43.85 36.50
C THR A 4 10.00 -44.89 35.50
N LEU A 5 8.95 -44.56 34.74
CA LEU A 5 8.70 -45.18 33.44
C LEU A 5 8.33 -44.08 32.44
N LEU A 6 9.30 -43.80 31.57
CA LEU A 6 9.23 -42.94 30.42
C LEU A 6 8.59 -43.77 29.28
N ILE A 7 7.47 -43.32 28.71
CA ILE A 7 6.96 -43.85 27.44
C ILE A 7 6.91 -42.70 26.45
N PHE A 8 7.92 -42.68 25.57
CA PHE A 8 7.91 -41.97 24.31
C PHE A 8 6.88 -42.65 23.40
N LEU A 9 5.79 -41.95 23.07
CA LEU A 9 4.91 -42.34 21.98
C LEU A 9 5.01 -41.27 20.89
N CYS A 10 5.91 -41.50 19.93
CA CYS A 10 5.96 -40.80 18.67
C CYS A 10 4.69 -41.12 17.88
N LEU A 11 3.70 -40.23 17.91
CA LEU A 11 2.62 -40.23 16.92
C LEU A 11 3.08 -39.44 15.70
N ASN A 12 3.57 -40.16 14.70
CA ASN A 12 3.58 -39.71 13.32
C ASN A 12 2.12 -39.55 12.87
N PHE A 13 1.65 -38.31 12.73
CA PHE A 13 0.46 -38.04 11.92
C PHE A 13 0.76 -36.88 10.98
N SER A 14 1.14 -37.30 9.77
CA SER A 14 0.77 -36.75 8.47
C SER A 14 0.68 -35.24 8.37
N PHE A 15 1.77 -34.63 7.89
CA PHE A 15 1.68 -33.37 7.17
C PHE A 15 0.69 -33.55 6.01
N VAL A 16 -0.53 -33.07 6.18
CA VAL A 16 -1.37 -32.70 5.04
C VAL A 16 -0.66 -31.51 4.41
N SER A 17 0.18 -31.78 3.42
CA SER A 17 0.63 -30.74 2.49
C SER A 17 -0.63 -30.23 1.79
N CYS A 18 -1.19 -29.12 2.27
CA CYS A 18 -2.02 -28.29 1.42
C CYS A 18 -1.15 -27.94 0.21
N LEU A 19 -1.41 -28.62 -0.92
CA LEU A 19 -1.06 -28.09 -2.22
C LEU A 19 -1.74 -26.72 -2.28
N TYR A 20 -0.97 -25.67 -2.01
CA TYR A 20 -1.28 -24.38 -2.59
C TYR A 20 -1.18 -24.58 -4.09
N ASP A 21 -2.34 -24.76 -4.72
CA ASP A 21 -2.51 -24.47 -6.13
C ASP A 21 -2.23 -22.97 -6.29
N THR A 22 -0.95 -22.62 -6.40
CA THR A 22 -0.57 -21.36 -7.01
C THR A 22 -1.02 -21.47 -8.45
N LYS A 23 -2.26 -21.06 -8.73
CA LYS A 23 -2.69 -20.73 -10.08
C LYS A 23 -1.77 -19.62 -10.56
N LYS A 24 -0.65 -20.03 -11.17
CA LYS A 24 0.22 -19.20 -11.97
C LYS A 24 -0.62 -18.80 -13.17
N SER A 25 -1.32 -17.67 -13.04
CA SER A 25 -2.00 -17.04 -14.15
C SER A 25 -0.93 -16.68 -15.18
N LYS A 26 -1.01 -17.33 -16.33
CA LYS A 26 -0.21 -17.00 -17.51
C LYS A 26 -0.61 -15.59 -17.97
N ASN A 27 0.29 -14.65 -17.77
CA ASN A 27 0.77 -13.71 -18.78
C ASN A 27 1.99 -12.99 -18.19
N ASP A 28 3.16 -13.58 -18.40
CA ASP A 28 4.44 -12.88 -18.26
C ASP A 28 4.53 -11.81 -19.35
N VAL A 29 3.78 -10.71 -19.19
CA VAL A 29 4.32 -9.41 -19.60
C VAL A 29 5.22 -9.03 -18.44
N SER A 30 6.50 -9.41 -18.55
CA SER A 30 7.56 -8.87 -17.70
C SER A 30 7.67 -7.38 -18.00
N ILE A 31 6.70 -6.60 -17.54
CA ILE A 31 6.91 -5.20 -17.22
C ILE A 31 8.05 -5.27 -16.21
N ASN A 32 9.18 -4.66 -16.54
CA ASN A 32 10.24 -4.50 -15.56
C ASN A 32 9.68 -3.52 -14.53
N ASP A 33 8.95 -4.04 -13.53
CA ASP A 33 8.15 -3.28 -12.58
C ASP A 33 8.99 -2.24 -11.84
N ASN A 34 10.29 -2.49 -11.74
CA ASN A 34 11.35 -1.57 -11.28
C ASN A 34 11.40 -0.23 -12.02
N LEU A 35 10.64 -0.07 -13.10
CA LEU A 35 10.64 1.08 -13.97
C LEU A 35 9.45 2.00 -13.75
N PHE A 36 8.63 1.81 -12.71
CA PHE A 36 7.55 2.75 -12.38
C PHE A 36 7.79 3.44 -11.03
N SER A 37 7.24 4.64 -10.89
CA SER A 37 7.14 5.34 -9.61
C SER A 37 5.87 6.17 -9.53
N PHE A 38 5.54 6.61 -8.32
CA PHE A 38 4.56 7.66 -8.06
C PHE A 38 5.05 8.54 -6.91
N ASN A 39 4.45 9.71 -6.78
CA ASN A 39 4.73 10.65 -5.70
C ASN A 39 3.69 10.53 -4.59
N VAL A 40 4.14 10.67 -3.35
CA VAL A 40 3.29 10.84 -2.17
C VAL A 40 3.62 12.19 -1.55
N THR A 41 2.65 13.09 -1.56
CA THR A 41 2.80 14.45 -1.02
C THR A 41 1.90 14.62 0.20
N SER A 42 2.41 15.25 1.25
CA SER A 42 1.62 15.63 2.42
C SER A 42 2.02 17.01 2.89
N LYS A 43 1.07 17.72 3.52
CA LYS A 43 1.35 18.95 4.27
C LYS A 43 2.48 18.71 5.28
N ASP A 44 3.38 19.67 5.38
CA ASP A 44 4.35 19.72 6.46
C ASP A 44 3.82 20.55 7.63
N SER A 45 3.50 19.85 8.73
CA SER A 45 2.98 20.47 9.95
C SER A 45 3.94 21.43 10.61
N ASP A 46 5.24 21.30 10.32
CA ASP A 46 6.29 22.13 10.93
C ASP A 46 6.42 23.48 10.22
N LEU A 47 5.92 23.57 8.98
CA LEU A 47 5.94 24.78 8.16
C LEU A 47 4.63 25.57 8.24
N THR A 48 3.48 24.89 8.44
CA THR A 48 2.19 25.58 8.42
C THR A 48 1.07 24.91 9.22
N SER A 49 0.23 25.76 9.81
CA SER A 49 -1.04 25.35 10.40
C SER A 49 -2.21 25.38 9.40
N ASN A 50 -2.00 25.93 8.20
CA ASN A 50 -3.02 26.04 7.16
C ASN A 50 -3.56 24.67 6.74
N SER A 51 -4.71 24.68 6.07
CA SER A 51 -5.40 23.46 5.67
C SER A 51 -6.11 23.62 4.33
N GLY A 52 -6.45 22.50 3.70
CA GLY A 52 -7.17 22.52 2.43
C GLY A 52 -6.39 23.25 1.34
N ILE A 53 -7.07 24.16 0.66
CA ILE A 53 -6.51 24.94 -0.46
C ILE A 53 -5.55 26.05 -0.02
N ASP A 54 -5.48 26.34 1.28
CA ASP A 54 -4.62 27.41 1.83
C ASP A 54 -3.18 26.94 2.11
N VAL A 55 -2.88 25.65 1.86
CA VAL A 55 -1.54 25.09 1.98
C VAL A 55 -0.77 25.35 0.69
N SER A 56 0.33 26.08 0.80
CA SER A 56 1.20 26.41 -0.32
C SER A 56 2.12 25.23 -0.69
N LEU A 57 2.59 25.18 -1.95
CA LEU A 57 3.46 24.09 -2.42
C LEU A 57 4.76 23.96 -1.61
N ASN A 58 5.33 25.08 -1.17
CA ASN A 58 6.54 25.11 -0.33
C ASN A 58 6.29 24.66 1.13
N GLU A 59 5.03 24.50 1.53
CA GLU A 59 4.62 23.97 2.83
C GLU A 59 4.27 22.48 2.76
N MET A 60 4.61 21.81 1.64
CA MET A 60 4.40 20.38 1.43
C MET A 60 5.72 19.63 1.30
N THR A 61 5.72 18.38 1.76
CA THR A 61 6.81 17.43 1.57
C THR A 61 6.36 16.34 0.61
N THR A 62 7.22 15.99 -0.35
CA THR A 62 6.97 14.91 -1.31
C THR A 62 8.05 13.85 -1.19
N VAL A 63 7.63 12.58 -1.20
CA VAL A 63 8.51 11.42 -1.38
C VAL A 63 8.13 10.70 -2.67
N ASN A 64 9.12 10.22 -3.40
CA ASN A 64 8.91 9.39 -4.58
C ASN A 64 9.02 7.92 -4.16
N ILE A 65 8.04 7.10 -4.55
CA ILE A 65 7.98 5.67 -4.25
C ILE A 65 8.23 4.91 -5.55
N LYS A 66 9.29 4.10 -5.57
CA LYS A 66 9.66 3.25 -6.70
C LYS A 66 9.30 1.81 -6.42
N SER A 67 9.16 1.02 -7.46
CA SER A 67 8.89 -0.41 -7.30
C SER A 67 10.00 -1.09 -6.51
N GLY A 68 9.62 -1.92 -5.55
CA GLY A 68 10.48 -2.55 -4.55
C GLY A 68 10.63 -1.76 -3.24
N ASP A 69 10.31 -0.45 -3.25
CA ASP A 69 10.54 0.41 -2.08
C ASP A 69 9.62 0.07 -0.90
N VAL A 70 10.14 0.37 0.30
CA VAL A 70 9.38 0.46 1.55
C VAL A 70 9.75 1.80 2.19
N VAL A 71 8.83 2.76 2.16
CA VAL A 71 9.07 4.14 2.63
C VAL A 71 8.15 4.47 3.79
N LEU A 72 8.72 4.88 4.92
CA LEU A 72 7.97 5.46 6.02
C LEU A 72 7.80 6.97 5.81
N PHE A 73 6.57 7.44 5.64
CA PHE A 73 6.26 8.84 5.48
C PHE A 73 5.08 9.25 6.37
N LYS A 74 5.28 10.28 7.22
CA LYS A 74 4.30 10.77 8.20
C LYS A 74 3.56 9.64 8.96
N LYS A 75 4.33 8.66 9.45
CA LYS A 75 3.88 7.48 10.25
C LYS A 75 3.05 6.44 9.48
N VAL A 76 3.07 6.47 8.15
CA VAL A 76 2.46 5.46 7.28
C VAL A 76 3.55 4.84 6.41
N TYR A 77 3.57 3.51 6.32
CA TYR A 77 4.43 2.81 5.38
C TYR A 77 3.74 2.74 4.01
N PHE A 78 4.47 3.14 2.99
CA PHE A 78 4.11 3.03 1.58
C PHE A 78 5.03 2.01 0.93
N THR A 79 4.47 1.07 0.18
CA THR A 79 5.25 0.12 -0.62
C THR A 79 4.74 0.11 -2.04
N PHE A 80 5.58 -0.34 -2.98
CA PHE A 80 5.16 -0.50 -4.37
C PHE A 80 5.71 -1.79 -4.95
N ASN A 81 4.84 -2.67 -5.46
CA ASN A 81 5.16 -4.01 -5.96
C ASN A 81 5.97 -4.88 -4.98
N ASN A 82 5.86 -4.59 -3.68
CA ASN A 82 6.52 -5.32 -2.60
C ASN A 82 5.61 -5.30 -1.37
N GLN A 83 4.66 -6.23 -1.32
CA GLN A 83 3.63 -6.22 -0.29
C GLN A 83 4.23 -6.47 1.11
N VAL A 84 3.93 -5.59 2.05
CA VAL A 84 4.33 -5.66 3.46
C VAL A 84 3.08 -5.52 4.34
N ASP A 85 2.97 -6.37 5.35
CA ASP A 85 1.86 -6.33 6.30
C ASP A 85 1.81 -4.99 7.06
N GLY A 86 0.61 -4.45 7.23
CA GLY A 86 0.40 -3.15 7.88
C GLY A 86 0.81 -1.90 7.07
N ALA A 87 1.31 -2.05 5.84
CA ALA A 87 1.61 -0.93 4.94
C ALA A 87 0.47 -0.65 3.94
N LEU A 88 0.38 0.59 3.43
CA LEU A 88 -0.34 0.85 2.19
C LEU A 88 0.45 0.23 1.04
N ASN A 89 -0.11 -0.82 0.45
CA ASN A 89 0.57 -1.59 -0.57
C ASN A 89 0.07 -1.18 -1.95
N PHE A 90 0.95 -0.56 -2.73
CA PHE A 90 0.64 -0.22 -4.12
C PHE A 90 1.16 -1.31 -5.05
N TYR A 91 0.47 -1.53 -6.16
CA TYR A 91 0.89 -2.49 -7.18
C TYR A 91 0.31 -2.11 -8.55
N ILE A 92 0.87 -2.69 -9.61
CA ILE A 92 0.33 -2.52 -10.96
C ILE A 92 -0.61 -3.68 -11.28
N GLU A 93 -1.82 -3.38 -11.74
CA GLU A 93 -2.76 -4.37 -12.27
C GLU A 93 -3.38 -3.81 -13.55
N ASP A 94 -3.26 -4.55 -14.65
CA ASP A 94 -3.74 -4.15 -15.98
C ASP A 94 -3.29 -2.74 -16.40
N GLY A 95 -2.06 -2.36 -16.03
CA GLY A 95 -1.46 -1.05 -16.34
C GLY A 95 -1.93 0.10 -15.43
N ASN A 96 -2.79 -0.17 -14.44
CA ASN A 96 -3.27 0.82 -13.49
C ASN A 96 -2.53 0.71 -12.15
N LEU A 97 -2.35 1.84 -11.47
CA LEU A 97 -1.87 1.86 -10.09
C LEU A 97 -3.01 1.48 -9.15
N MET A 98 -2.85 0.35 -8.47
CA MET A 98 -3.78 -0.15 -7.47
C MET A 98 -3.22 0.08 -6.07
N CYS A 99 -4.11 0.14 -5.07
CA CYS A 99 -3.75 0.24 -3.67
C CYS A 99 -4.55 -0.78 -2.85
N ASN A 100 -3.86 -1.55 -2.03
CA ASN A 100 -4.42 -2.33 -0.94
C ASN A 100 -4.18 -1.61 0.39
N SER A 101 -5.25 -1.40 1.17
CA SER A 101 -5.14 -0.67 2.43
C SER A 101 -5.20 -1.60 3.65
N PRO A 102 -4.31 -1.46 4.64
CA PRO A 102 -4.37 -2.21 5.89
C PRO A 102 -5.37 -1.61 6.89
N THR A 103 -5.98 -0.47 6.57
CA THR A 103 -6.86 0.31 7.44
C THR A 103 -8.03 0.91 6.67
N ASN A 104 -9.10 1.26 7.38
CA ASN A 104 -10.14 2.10 6.79
C ASN A 104 -9.54 3.46 6.40
N LEU A 105 -9.89 3.93 5.21
CA LEU A 105 -9.47 5.20 4.68
C LEU A 105 -10.54 5.79 3.76
N SER A 106 -10.30 7.01 3.31
CA SER A 106 -11.13 7.62 2.30
C SER A 106 -10.32 8.24 1.19
N VAL A 107 -10.85 8.20 -0.02
CA VAL A 107 -10.21 8.79 -1.20
C VAL A 107 -11.12 9.77 -1.92
N MET A 108 -10.51 10.71 -2.64
CA MET A 108 -11.19 11.67 -3.50
C MET A 108 -10.28 12.05 -4.67
N ASN A 109 -10.84 12.30 -5.84
CA ASN A 109 -10.09 12.85 -6.97
C ASN A 109 -9.64 14.29 -6.68
N MET A 110 -8.44 14.65 -7.16
CA MET A 110 -7.94 16.02 -7.15
C MET A 110 -7.65 16.47 -8.59
N PRO A 111 -8.23 17.60 -9.06
CA PRO A 111 -9.27 18.38 -8.40
C PRO A 111 -10.57 17.58 -8.21
N PRO A 112 -11.44 17.96 -7.24
CA PRO A 112 -12.72 17.27 -7.03
C PRO A 112 -13.58 17.29 -8.29
N ASN A 113 -14.13 16.13 -8.66
CA ASN A 113 -14.95 15.96 -9.87
C ASN A 113 -16.46 15.85 -9.58
N GLY A 114 -16.89 16.11 -8.35
CA GLY A 114 -18.29 16.00 -7.91
C GLY A 114 -18.72 14.63 -7.41
N GLU A 115 -17.91 13.57 -7.54
CA GLU A 115 -18.22 12.24 -6.99
C GLU A 115 -18.08 12.15 -5.47
N GLY A 116 -17.50 13.18 -4.85
CA GLY A 116 -17.28 13.23 -3.42
C GLY A 116 -16.23 12.23 -2.93
N LEU A 117 -16.35 11.89 -1.65
CA LEU A 117 -15.38 11.07 -0.93
C LEU A 117 -15.84 9.61 -0.94
N LYS A 118 -14.98 8.71 -1.41
CA LYS A 118 -15.18 7.26 -1.39
C LYS A 118 -14.51 6.67 -0.16
N ILE A 119 -15.15 5.74 0.52
CA ILE A 119 -14.61 5.08 1.72
C ILE A 119 -14.23 3.65 1.35
N TYR A 120 -13.01 3.25 1.72
CA TYR A 120 -12.53 1.87 1.61
C TYR A 120 -12.25 1.31 3.00
N ARG A 121 -12.58 0.04 3.18
CA ARG A 121 -12.34 -0.74 4.40
C ARG A 121 -10.93 -1.33 4.38
N ALA A 122 -10.45 -1.73 5.55
CA ALA A 122 -9.23 -2.52 5.65
C ALA A 122 -9.34 -3.80 4.81
N GLY A 123 -8.30 -4.08 4.02
CA GLY A 123 -8.21 -5.19 3.08
C GLY A 123 -8.73 -4.88 1.67
N ASP A 124 -9.43 -3.77 1.46
CA ASP A 124 -9.95 -3.41 0.14
C ASP A 124 -8.82 -3.08 -0.84
N ASN A 125 -8.99 -3.54 -2.08
CA ASN A 125 -8.20 -3.12 -3.23
C ASN A 125 -8.97 -2.06 -4.01
N PHE A 126 -8.31 -0.96 -4.37
CA PHE A 126 -8.94 0.10 -5.14
C PHE A 126 -7.95 0.77 -6.11
N PRO A 127 -8.44 1.25 -7.26
CA PRO A 127 -7.62 1.97 -8.21
C PRO A 127 -7.29 3.38 -7.74
N ILE A 128 -6.10 3.84 -8.07
CA ILE A 128 -5.67 5.24 -8.00
C ILE A 128 -5.81 5.83 -9.40
N PHE A 129 -6.61 6.88 -9.52
CA PHE A 129 -6.82 7.58 -10.80
C PHE A 129 -6.26 8.98 -10.75
N GLY A 130 -5.40 9.31 -11.73
CA GLY A 130 -4.78 10.64 -11.84
C GLY A 130 -4.15 11.10 -10.52
N ILE A 131 -4.52 12.30 -10.07
CA ILE A 131 -4.13 12.80 -8.75
C ILE A 131 -5.24 12.44 -7.76
N THR A 132 -4.91 11.69 -6.71
CA THR A 132 -5.87 11.19 -5.72
C THR A 132 -5.47 11.64 -4.32
N LEU A 133 -6.41 12.27 -3.60
CA LEU A 133 -6.31 12.49 -2.17
C LEU A 133 -6.66 11.19 -1.44
N VAL A 134 -5.78 10.74 -0.55
CA VAL A 134 -5.96 9.62 0.37
C VAL A 134 -5.90 10.16 1.79
N LYS A 135 -7.00 10.04 2.53
CA LYS A 135 -7.09 10.47 3.93
C LYS A 135 -7.11 9.25 4.85
N ILE A 136 -6.12 9.21 5.73
CA ILE A 136 -5.95 8.16 6.74
C ILE A 136 -5.90 8.85 8.10
N ARG A 137 -6.89 8.56 8.95
CA ARG A 137 -7.07 9.25 10.23
C ARG A 137 -7.13 10.77 10.01
N SER A 138 -6.19 11.51 10.59
CA SER A 138 -6.07 12.97 10.48
C SER A 138 -5.06 13.42 9.42
N THR A 139 -4.43 12.50 8.69
CA THR A 139 -3.39 12.82 7.71
C THR A 139 -3.92 12.68 6.30
N ASN A 140 -3.58 13.66 5.46
CA ASN A 140 -3.92 13.72 4.05
C ASN A 140 -2.67 13.46 3.22
N PHE A 141 -2.76 12.53 2.28
CA PHE A 141 -1.72 12.20 1.32
C PHE A 141 -2.25 12.42 -0.09
N VAL A 142 -1.49 13.06 -0.94
CA VAL A 142 -1.80 13.19 -2.37
C VAL A 142 -0.91 12.21 -3.11
N ILE A 143 -1.54 11.28 -3.82
CA ILE A 143 -0.88 10.34 -4.73
C ILE A 143 -0.93 10.94 -6.14
N SER A 144 0.21 11.09 -6.79
CA SER A 144 0.31 11.72 -8.10
C SER A 144 1.44 11.12 -8.95
N ASP A 145 1.49 11.53 -10.21
CA ASP A 145 2.63 11.31 -11.12
C ASP A 145 3.03 9.84 -11.27
N PHE A 146 2.04 8.94 -11.25
CA PHE A 146 2.28 7.53 -11.58
C PHE A 146 2.76 7.43 -13.03
N ALA A 147 4.02 7.07 -13.21
CA ALA A 147 4.65 7.03 -14.51
C ALA A 147 5.81 6.05 -14.55
N LYS A 148 6.13 5.65 -15.78
CA LYS A 148 7.36 4.93 -16.10
C LYS A 148 8.56 5.89 -15.97
N ILE A 149 9.55 5.49 -15.18
CA ILE A 149 10.85 6.14 -15.04
C ILE A 149 11.70 5.76 -16.27
N ASN A 150 12.46 6.69 -16.82
CA ASN A 150 13.40 6.42 -17.92
C ASN A 150 14.84 6.43 -17.43
#